data_AF-A0A431MV86-F1
#
_entry.id   AF-A0A431MV86-F1
#
_cell.length_a   1.000
_cell.length_b   1.000
_cell.length_c   1.000
_cell.angle_alpha   90.00
_cell.angle_beta   90.00
_cell.angle_gamma   90.00
#
_symmetry.space_group_name_H-M   'P 1'
#
loop_
_entity.id
_entity.type
_entity.pdbx_description
1 polymer ?
#
loop_
_entity_poly.entity_id
_entity_poly.type
_entity_poly.pdbx_seq_one_letter_code
_entity_poly.pdbx_strand_id
1 'polypeptide(L)'
;MKAIVKSVLFCIVFTALFMAASFLKGFLPLEYERWSHGIIGTLVAFITTFIFLRIDKRSFAQINLVPNHKTILKFLLGILIGIALMTPLAVLSIHYSGAEVEWNANSNLLSFLLSTAPLIPLAYMEELGFRAYPLETIKEKNGIRIALFITSLLFAFYHIANGWSVSSSFMGPFEWGLIFGLGTVAGNGIALSTGIHYAANLTTSAFGAAGTTSLLIVNSHGTHAPANNHFQIIISGGLFVFTVILIEFYIKFTKK
;
A
#
# COMPACT_ATOMS: atom_id res chain seq x y z
N MET A 1 9.87 -16.89 -17.02
CA MET A 1 8.86 -16.27 -17.91
C MET A 1 7.42 -16.68 -17.58
N LYS A 2 7.08 -17.98 -17.50
CA LYS A 2 5.70 -18.42 -17.18
C LYS A 2 5.13 -17.81 -15.87
N ALA A 3 5.90 -17.76 -14.78
CA ALA A 3 5.46 -17.18 -13.51
C ALA A 3 5.14 -15.68 -13.60
N ILE A 4 6.00 -14.91 -14.27
CA ILE A 4 5.82 -13.48 -14.49
C ILE A 4 4.55 -13.25 -15.32
N VAL A 5 4.39 -13.93 -16.46
CA VAL A 5 3.20 -13.78 -17.32
C VAL A 5 1.90 -14.07 -16.56
N LYS A 6 1.86 -15.15 -15.77
CA LYS A 6 0.69 -15.47 -14.94
C LYS A 6 0.40 -14.38 -13.91
N SER A 7 1.44 -13.83 -13.29
CA SER A 7 1.31 -12.80 -12.26
C SER A 7 0.86 -11.46 -12.84
N VAL A 8 1.34 -11.12 -14.03
CA VAL A 8 0.84 -9.96 -14.80
C VAL A 8 -0.63 -10.16 -15.16
N LEU A 9 -0.99 -11.34 -15.70
CA LEU A 9 -2.38 -11.66 -16.03
C LEU A 9 -3.29 -11.61 -14.80
N PHE A 10 -2.82 -12.12 -13.66
CA PHE A 10 -3.51 -12.01 -12.38
C PHE A 10 -3.85 -10.55 -12.07
N CYS A 11 -2.85 -9.66 -12.06
CA CYS A 11 -3.04 -8.26 -11.71
C CYS A 11 -3.97 -7.54 -12.70
N ILE A 12 -3.91 -7.88 -13.99
CA ILE A 12 -4.82 -7.36 -15.01
C ILE A 12 -6.26 -7.80 -14.73
N VAL A 13 -6.48 -9.10 -14.48
CA VAL A 13 -7.83 -9.63 -14.17
C VAL A 13 -8.37 -9.01 -12.89
N PHE A 14 -7.55 -8.95 -11.83
CA PHE A 14 -7.91 -8.29 -10.58
C PHE A 14 -8.34 -6.83 -10.82
N THR A 15 -7.51 -6.06 -11.51
CA THR A 15 -7.78 -4.64 -11.78
C THR A 15 -9.04 -4.46 -12.62
N ALA A 16 -9.21 -5.25 -13.68
CA ALA A 16 -10.39 -5.18 -14.55
C ALA A 16 -11.68 -5.52 -13.80
N LEU A 17 -11.68 -6.62 -13.05
CA LEU A 17 -12.83 -7.01 -12.23
C LEU A 17 -13.12 -5.98 -11.14
N PHE A 18 -12.09 -5.36 -10.56
CA PHE A 18 -12.27 -4.37 -9.51
C PHE A 18 -12.86 -3.07 -10.05
N MET A 19 -12.35 -2.58 -11.20
CA MET A 19 -12.93 -1.42 -11.88
C MET A 19 -14.39 -1.68 -12.27
N ALA A 20 -14.70 -2.86 -12.82
CA ALA A 20 -16.06 -3.24 -13.17
C ALA A 20 -16.98 -3.33 -11.93
N ALA A 21 -16.52 -3.99 -10.86
CA ALA A 21 -17.28 -4.07 -9.61
C ALA A 21 -17.40 -2.70 -8.92
N SER A 22 -16.54 -1.74 -9.26
CA SER A 22 -16.58 -0.41 -8.64
C SER A 22 -17.79 0.42 -9.06
N PHE A 23 -18.42 0.10 -10.19
CA PHE A 23 -19.72 0.68 -10.56
C PHE A 23 -20.84 0.33 -9.57
N LEU A 24 -20.69 -0.76 -8.80
CA LEU A 24 -21.66 -1.14 -7.76
C LEU A 24 -21.70 -0.16 -6.59
N LYS A 25 -20.65 0.67 -6.39
CA LYS A 25 -20.62 1.68 -5.32
C LYS A 25 -21.68 2.76 -5.50
N GLY A 26 -22.09 3.02 -6.75
CA GLY A 26 -23.14 4.00 -7.04
C GLY A 26 -24.52 3.64 -6.48
N PHE A 27 -24.73 2.39 -6.06
CA PHE A 27 -25.96 1.94 -5.41
C PHE A 27 -25.91 2.00 -3.88
N LEU A 28 -24.79 2.42 -3.30
CA LEU A 28 -24.58 2.46 -1.85
C LEU A 28 -24.56 3.91 -1.33
N PRO A 29 -24.96 4.15 -0.07
CA PRO A 29 -24.90 5.49 0.52
C PRO A 29 -23.48 6.07 0.49
N LEU A 30 -23.36 7.36 0.18
CA LEU A 30 -22.07 8.08 0.07
C LEU A 30 -21.24 7.99 1.36
N GLU A 31 -21.88 7.95 2.52
CA GLU A 31 -21.21 7.81 3.83
C GLU A 31 -20.41 6.49 3.97
N TYR A 32 -20.76 5.45 3.22
CA TYR A 32 -20.07 4.17 3.22
C TYR A 32 -19.21 3.95 1.98
N GLU A 33 -18.96 4.96 1.16
CA GLU A 33 -18.24 4.80 -0.12
C GLU A 33 -16.87 4.14 0.09
N ARG A 34 -16.07 4.61 1.05
CA ARG A 34 -14.73 4.07 1.35
C ARG A 34 -14.78 2.63 1.85
N TRP A 35 -15.74 2.32 2.72
CA TRP A 35 -15.97 0.97 3.20
C TRP A 35 -16.31 0.03 2.05
N SER A 36 -17.27 0.45 1.23
CA SER A 36 -17.73 -0.28 0.06
C SER A 36 -16.59 -0.52 -0.92
N HIS A 37 -15.75 0.49 -1.15
CA HIS A 37 -14.57 0.42 -2.00
C HIS A 37 -13.59 -0.66 -1.54
N GLY A 38 -13.17 -0.63 -0.27
CA GLY A 38 -12.24 -1.61 0.29
C GLY A 38 -12.83 -3.03 0.35
N ILE A 39 -14.11 -3.17 0.72
CA ILE A 39 -14.79 -4.48 0.82
C ILE A 39 -14.97 -5.11 -0.55
N ILE A 40 -15.47 -4.37 -1.54
CA ILE A 40 -15.62 -4.86 -2.92
C ILE A 40 -14.25 -5.26 -3.47
N GLY A 41 -13.22 -4.43 -3.26
CA GLY A 41 -11.85 -4.74 -3.67
C GLY A 41 -11.35 -6.03 -3.02
N THR A 42 -11.58 -6.21 -1.72
CA THR A 42 -11.18 -7.42 -0.98
C THR A 42 -11.85 -8.66 -1.56
N LEU A 43 -13.15 -8.60 -1.82
CA LEU A 43 -13.90 -9.72 -2.42
C LEU A 43 -13.36 -10.07 -3.81
N VAL A 44 -13.14 -9.06 -4.67
CA VAL A 44 -12.60 -9.25 -6.01
C VAL A 44 -11.18 -9.83 -5.97
N ALA A 45 -10.32 -9.33 -5.07
CA ALA A 45 -8.98 -9.85 -4.88
C ALA A 45 -9.03 -11.32 -4.45
N PHE A 46 -9.87 -11.68 -3.48
CA PHE A 46 -10.06 -13.06 -3.04
C PHE A 46 -10.56 -13.98 -4.15
N ILE A 47 -11.58 -13.56 -4.91
CA ILE A 47 -12.12 -14.34 -6.03
C ILE A 47 -11.03 -14.56 -7.10
N THR A 48 -10.27 -13.52 -7.43
CA THR A 48 -9.18 -13.62 -8.40
C THR A 48 -8.08 -14.56 -7.89
N THR A 49 -7.67 -14.44 -6.62
CA THR A 49 -6.74 -15.37 -5.95
C THR A 49 -7.25 -16.80 -6.02
N PHE A 50 -8.51 -17.04 -5.68
CA PHE A 50 -9.11 -18.36 -5.71
C PHE A 50 -9.08 -18.98 -7.11
N ILE A 51 -9.50 -18.25 -8.15
CA ILE A 51 -9.52 -18.73 -9.54
C ILE A 51 -8.10 -19.15 -9.98
N PHE A 52 -7.10 -18.31 -9.75
CA PHE A 52 -5.73 -18.62 -10.16
C PHE A 52 -5.11 -19.77 -9.36
N LEU A 53 -5.41 -19.88 -8.07
CA LEU A 53 -5.02 -21.04 -7.26
C LEU A 53 -5.65 -22.34 -7.80
N ARG A 54 -6.92 -22.32 -8.22
CA ARG A 54 -7.58 -23.48 -8.83
C ARG A 54 -6.95 -23.88 -10.16
N ILE A 55 -6.62 -22.91 -11.02
CA ILE A 55 -5.93 -23.14 -12.30
C ILE A 55 -4.55 -23.78 -12.05
N ASP A 56 -3.82 -23.27 -11.05
CA ASP A 56 -2.47 -23.74 -10.73
C ASP A 56 -2.46 -24.96 -9.79
N LYS A 57 -3.63 -25.47 -9.38
CA LYS A 57 -3.80 -26.56 -8.42
C LYS A 57 -3.02 -26.32 -7.11
N ARG A 58 -2.99 -25.07 -6.66
CA ARG A 58 -2.33 -24.63 -5.43
C ARG A 58 -3.35 -24.35 -4.33
N SER A 59 -2.90 -24.41 -3.09
CA SER A 59 -3.66 -23.97 -1.92
C SER A 59 -3.23 -22.58 -1.45
N PHE A 60 -4.07 -21.94 -0.64
CA PHE A 60 -3.74 -20.67 0.03
C PHE A 60 -2.47 -20.76 0.91
N ALA A 61 -2.22 -21.93 1.52
CA ALA A 61 -1.02 -22.17 2.31
C ALA A 61 0.26 -22.05 1.47
N GLN A 62 0.23 -22.48 0.21
CA GLN A 62 1.39 -22.41 -0.68
C GLN A 62 1.73 -20.99 -1.12
N ILE A 63 0.85 -20.01 -0.93
CA ILE A 63 1.13 -18.58 -1.15
C ILE A 63 1.19 -17.81 0.17
N ASN A 64 1.43 -18.51 1.28
CA ASN A 64 1.53 -17.93 2.63
C ASN A 64 0.30 -17.10 3.06
N LEU A 65 -0.88 -17.41 2.50
CA LEU A 65 -2.15 -16.75 2.82
C LEU A 65 -3.00 -17.58 3.78
N VAL A 66 -2.42 -17.93 4.94
CA VAL A 66 -3.11 -18.64 6.02
C VAL A 66 -2.90 -17.88 7.33
N PRO A 67 -3.97 -17.39 7.98
CA PRO A 67 -3.86 -16.76 9.28
C PRO A 67 -3.25 -17.71 10.32
N ASN A 68 -2.44 -17.17 11.22
CA ASN A 68 -1.91 -17.87 12.37
C ASN A 68 -1.93 -16.94 13.59
N HIS A 69 -1.54 -17.45 14.76
CA HIS A 69 -1.54 -16.70 16.02
C HIS A 69 -0.69 -15.41 15.98
N LYS A 70 0.29 -15.31 15.07
CA LYS A 70 1.13 -14.11 14.88
C LYS A 70 0.58 -13.14 13.83
N THR A 71 -0.53 -13.45 13.15
CA THR A 71 -1.08 -12.58 12.09
C THR A 71 -1.41 -11.20 12.61
N ILE A 72 -2.12 -11.10 13.73
CA ILE A 72 -2.47 -9.81 14.36
C ILE A 72 -1.19 -9.10 14.82
N LEU A 73 -0.25 -9.81 15.45
CA LEU A 73 1.01 -9.22 15.89
C LEU A 73 1.83 -8.66 14.73
N LYS A 74 1.90 -9.38 13.59
CA LYS A 74 2.58 -8.92 12.37
C LYS A 74 1.91 -7.67 11.79
N PHE A 75 0.58 -7.63 11.79
CA PHE A 75 -0.16 -6.44 11.36
C PHE A 75 0.13 -5.23 12.25
N LEU A 76 0.08 -5.39 13.57
CA LEU A 76 0.41 -4.33 14.53
C LEU A 76 1.88 -3.88 14.42
N LEU A 77 2.81 -4.83 14.27
CA LEU A 77 4.21 -4.52 14.01
C LEU A 77 4.38 -3.75 12.70
N GLY A 78 3.61 -4.10 11.67
CA GLY A 78 3.59 -3.39 10.40
C GLY A 78 3.13 -1.95 10.56
N ILE A 79 2.09 -1.72 11.37
CA ILE A 79 1.64 -0.36 11.69
C ILE A 79 2.78 0.44 12.34
N LEU A 80 3.44 -0.13 13.35
CA LEU A 80 4.55 0.54 14.04
C LEU A 80 5.71 0.88 13.10
N ILE A 81 6.09 -0.07 12.23
CA ILE A 81 7.14 0.14 11.22
C ILE A 81 6.71 1.22 10.22
N GLY A 82 5.48 1.16 9.72
CA GLY A 82 4.96 2.12 8.75
C GLY A 82 4.91 3.54 9.31
N ILE A 83 4.46 3.71 10.56
CA ILE A 83 4.49 5.02 11.24
C ILE A 83 5.94 5.49 11.40
N ALA A 84 6.85 4.62 11.86
CA ALA A 84 8.26 4.97 12.03
C ALA A 84 8.94 5.40 10.71
N LEU A 85 8.53 4.84 9.57
CA LEU A 85 9.01 5.25 8.25
C LEU A 85 8.34 6.54 7.77
N MET A 86 7.03 6.68 7.97
CA MET A 86 6.23 7.80 7.43
C MET A 86 6.39 9.10 8.20
N THR A 87 6.54 9.05 9.52
CA THR A 87 6.63 10.26 10.34
C THR A 87 7.81 11.15 9.93
N PRO A 88 9.05 10.64 9.78
CA PRO A 88 10.16 11.47 9.30
C PRO A 88 9.91 12.06 7.91
N LEU A 89 9.32 11.28 6.99
CA LEU A 89 9.00 11.74 5.64
C LEU A 89 7.96 12.89 5.68
N ALA A 90 6.90 12.74 6.46
CA ALA A 90 5.87 13.76 6.64
C ALA A 90 6.43 15.04 7.27
N VAL A 91 7.27 14.92 8.32
CA VAL A 91 7.93 16.06 8.97
C VAL A 91 8.82 16.82 7.99
N LEU A 92 9.62 16.10 7.19
CA LEU A 92 10.44 16.70 6.15
C LEU A 92 9.59 17.39 5.08
N SER A 93 8.52 16.73 4.60
CA SER A 93 7.60 17.34 3.63
C SER A 93 6.98 18.64 4.16
N ILE A 94 6.51 18.66 5.40
CA ILE A 94 5.93 19.86 6.05
C ILE A 94 6.98 20.96 6.17
N HIS A 95 8.16 20.64 6.73
CA HIS A 95 9.23 21.61 6.94
C HIS A 95 9.64 22.33 5.64
N TYR A 96 9.84 21.58 4.56
CA TYR A 96 10.31 22.14 3.28
C TYR A 96 9.21 22.69 2.38
N SER A 97 7.95 22.35 2.63
CA SER A 97 6.81 23.01 1.98
C SER A 97 6.50 24.39 2.57
N GLY A 98 7.03 24.71 3.75
CA GLY A 98 6.66 25.91 4.49
C GLY A 98 5.22 25.87 4.99
N ALA A 99 4.60 24.68 5.03
CA ALA A 99 3.25 24.53 5.52
C ALA A 99 3.22 24.68 7.05
N GLU A 100 2.25 25.42 7.55
CA GLU A 100 2.00 25.49 8.99
C GLU A 100 1.04 24.37 9.38
N VAL A 101 1.26 23.82 10.57
CA VAL A 101 0.48 22.70 11.08
C VAL A 101 -0.01 23.00 12.48
N GLU A 102 -1.32 22.84 12.68
CA GLU A 102 -1.96 23.03 13.96
C GLU A 102 -2.80 21.82 14.36
N TRP A 103 -3.04 21.65 15.66
CA TRP A 103 -3.92 20.60 16.15
C TRP A 103 -5.37 20.87 15.78
N ASN A 104 -6.05 19.85 15.27
CA ASN A 104 -7.47 19.94 14.96
C ASN A 104 -8.31 19.85 16.24
N ALA A 105 -8.80 20.98 16.74
CA ALA A 105 -9.66 21.03 17.94
C ALA A 105 -10.98 20.24 17.79
N ASN A 106 -11.42 19.97 16.55
CA ASN A 106 -12.66 19.24 16.26
C ASN A 106 -12.43 17.74 16.03
N SER A 107 -11.20 17.24 16.21
CA SER A 107 -10.89 15.82 16.10
C SER A 107 -10.18 15.31 17.35
N ASN A 108 -10.30 14.02 17.60
CA ASN A 108 -9.53 13.30 18.60
C ASN A 108 -9.07 11.96 18.01
N LEU A 109 -8.23 11.26 18.76
CA LEU A 109 -7.67 9.99 18.31
C LEU A 109 -8.76 8.97 17.94
N LEU A 110 -9.84 8.88 18.71
CA LEU A 110 -10.92 7.92 18.46
C LEU A 110 -11.68 8.26 17.17
N SER A 111 -12.12 9.52 17.00
CA SER A 111 -12.81 9.95 15.78
C SER A 111 -11.94 9.79 14.54
N PHE A 112 -10.65 10.09 14.66
CA PHE A 112 -9.66 9.88 13.60
C PHE A 112 -9.52 8.40 13.22
N LEU A 113 -9.33 7.52 14.21
CA LEU A 113 -9.19 6.08 13.97
C LEU A 113 -10.46 5.48 13.35
N LEU A 114 -11.65 5.89 13.81
CA LEU A 114 -12.92 5.45 13.22
C LEU A 114 -13.06 5.93 11.76
N SER A 115 -12.69 7.17 11.48
CA SER A 115 -12.78 7.73 10.12
C SER A 115 -11.78 7.11 9.14
N THR A 116 -10.68 6.54 9.65
CA THR A 116 -9.63 5.87 8.85
C THR A 116 -9.73 4.35 8.85
N ALA A 117 -10.62 3.74 9.65
CA ALA A 117 -10.87 2.31 9.64
C ALA A 117 -11.19 1.71 8.25
N PRO A 118 -11.89 2.40 7.31
CA PRO A 118 -12.08 1.92 5.94
C PRO A 118 -10.77 1.70 5.16
N LEU A 119 -9.67 2.33 5.58
CA LEU A 119 -8.37 2.17 4.93
C LEU A 119 -7.76 0.80 5.19
N ILE A 120 -8.24 0.05 6.19
CA ILE A 120 -7.79 -1.33 6.48
C ILE A 120 -8.18 -2.28 5.35
N PRO A 121 -9.47 -2.46 4.97
CA PRO A 121 -9.82 -3.31 3.84
C PRO A 121 -9.28 -2.77 2.52
N LEU A 122 -9.10 -1.44 2.40
CA LEU A 122 -8.45 -0.84 1.22
C LEU A 122 -6.98 -1.26 1.10
N ALA A 123 -6.18 -1.15 2.17
CA ALA A 123 -4.80 -1.63 2.15
C ALA A 123 -4.75 -3.15 1.93
N TYR A 124 -5.64 -3.89 2.62
CA TYR A 124 -5.69 -5.35 2.53
C TYR A 124 -5.97 -5.85 1.11
N MET A 125 -6.93 -5.25 0.39
CA MET A 125 -7.26 -5.69 -0.96
C MET A 125 -6.11 -5.50 -1.95
N GLU A 126 -5.32 -4.45 -1.80
CA GLU A 126 -4.14 -4.22 -2.63
C GLU A 126 -3.01 -5.19 -2.29
N GLU A 127 -2.78 -5.46 -1.00
CA GLU A 127 -1.81 -6.47 -0.60
C GLU A 127 -2.21 -7.87 -1.07
N LEU A 128 -3.50 -8.21 -1.01
CA LEU A 128 -4.01 -9.47 -1.54
C LEU A 128 -3.85 -9.54 -3.07
N GLY A 129 -4.16 -8.45 -3.78
CA GLY A 129 -4.10 -8.35 -5.25
C GLY A 129 -2.70 -8.39 -5.84
N PHE A 130 -1.68 -7.92 -5.13
CA PHE A 130 -0.32 -7.80 -5.68
C PHE A 130 0.73 -8.63 -4.94
N ARG A 131 0.52 -8.95 -3.65
CA ARG A 131 1.54 -9.55 -2.78
C ARG A 131 1.22 -10.98 -2.33
N ALA A 132 -0.04 -11.43 -2.43
CA ALA A 132 -0.36 -12.82 -2.13
C ALA A 132 0.03 -13.74 -3.30
N TYR A 133 -0.80 -13.85 -4.33
CA TYR A 133 -0.52 -14.76 -5.46
C TYR A 133 0.64 -14.28 -6.36
N PRO A 134 0.68 -13.01 -6.83
CA PRO A 134 1.69 -12.58 -7.83
C PRO A 134 3.11 -12.60 -7.29
N LEU A 135 3.34 -11.99 -6.12
CA LEU A 135 4.66 -11.93 -5.50
C LEU A 135 5.20 -13.32 -5.20
N GLU A 136 4.42 -14.18 -4.53
CA GLU A 136 4.87 -15.53 -4.18
C GLU A 136 5.18 -16.37 -5.42
N THR A 137 4.32 -16.28 -6.45
CA THR A 137 4.51 -17.01 -7.72
C THR A 137 5.79 -16.60 -8.44
N ILE A 138 6.11 -15.29 -8.50
CA ILE A 138 7.37 -14.83 -9.09
C ILE A 138 8.54 -15.18 -8.19
N LYS A 139 8.43 -14.98 -6.87
CA LYS A 139 9.50 -15.22 -5.90
C LYS A 139 10.01 -16.66 -5.96
N GLU A 140 9.11 -17.63 -6.04
CA GLU A 140 9.44 -19.06 -6.14
C GLU A 140 10.26 -19.44 -7.38
N LYS A 141 10.09 -18.72 -8.49
CA LYS A 141 10.72 -19.07 -9.78
C LYS A 141 11.83 -18.12 -10.21
N ASN A 142 11.83 -16.90 -9.71
CA ASN A 142 12.68 -15.81 -10.16
C ASN A 142 13.40 -15.10 -9.00
N GLY A 143 13.11 -15.45 -7.75
CA GLY A 143 13.75 -14.89 -6.57
C GLY A 143 13.15 -13.55 -6.12
N ILE A 144 13.58 -13.11 -4.94
CA ILE A 144 13.01 -11.97 -4.21
C ILE A 144 13.13 -10.67 -5.02
N ARG A 145 14.32 -10.35 -5.56
CA ARG A 145 14.55 -9.08 -6.28
C ARG A 145 13.58 -8.87 -7.43
N ILE A 146 13.44 -9.88 -8.29
CA ILE A 146 12.56 -9.82 -9.46
C ILE A 146 11.10 -9.75 -9.02
N ALA A 147 10.71 -10.51 -8.00
CA ALA A 147 9.35 -10.50 -7.49
C ALA A 147 8.96 -9.12 -6.95
N LEU A 148 9.80 -8.51 -6.11
CA LEU A 148 9.57 -7.17 -5.55
C LEU A 148 9.47 -6.12 -6.65
N PHE A 149 10.44 -6.09 -7.57
CA PHE A 149 10.46 -5.09 -8.64
C PHE A 149 9.23 -5.20 -9.55
N ILE A 150 8.89 -6.41 -10.03
CA ILE A 150 7.77 -6.62 -10.96
C ILE A 150 6.43 -6.33 -10.28
N THR A 151 6.21 -6.78 -9.05
CA THR A 151 4.92 -6.53 -8.37
C THR A 151 4.75 -5.06 -7.99
N SER A 152 5.83 -4.35 -7.68
CA SER A 152 5.80 -2.90 -7.46
C SER A 152 5.51 -2.13 -8.74
N LEU A 153 6.06 -2.56 -9.88
CA LEU A 153 5.75 -1.99 -11.19
C LEU A 153 4.27 -2.20 -11.55
N LEU A 154 3.74 -3.41 -11.33
CA LEU A 154 2.32 -3.70 -11.56
C LEU A 154 1.42 -2.87 -10.64
N PHE A 155 1.84 -2.62 -9.42
CA PHE A 155 1.11 -1.79 -8.47
C PHE A 155 1.07 -0.31 -8.89
N ALA A 156 2.16 0.22 -9.44
CA ALA A 156 2.20 1.55 -10.03
C ALA A 156 1.29 1.65 -11.28
N PHE A 157 1.31 0.65 -12.17
CA PHE A 157 0.42 0.62 -13.33
C PHE A 157 -1.05 0.51 -12.95
N TYR A 158 -1.37 -0.20 -11.87
CA TYR A 158 -2.71 -0.21 -11.31
C TYR A 158 -3.16 1.19 -10.87
N HIS A 159 -2.29 2.00 -10.26
CA HIS A 159 -2.63 3.38 -9.92
C HIS A 159 -2.83 4.27 -11.16
N ILE A 160 -2.00 4.10 -12.19
CA ILE A 160 -2.20 4.78 -13.48
C ILE A 160 -3.55 4.41 -14.09
N ALA A 161 -3.93 3.12 -14.06
CA ALA A 161 -5.24 2.66 -14.53
C ALA A 161 -6.41 3.26 -13.73
N ASN A 162 -6.17 3.62 -12.46
CA ASN A 162 -7.12 4.35 -11.60
C ASN A 162 -6.99 5.88 -11.72
N GLY A 163 -6.32 6.39 -12.75
CA GLY A 163 -6.29 7.82 -13.08
C GLY A 163 -5.14 8.62 -12.45
N TRP A 164 -4.19 7.97 -11.78
CA TRP A 164 -3.01 8.67 -11.24
C TRP A 164 -2.04 9.04 -12.36
N SER A 165 -1.30 10.14 -12.18
CA SER A 165 -0.25 10.51 -13.12
C SER A 165 0.90 9.50 -13.08
N VAL A 166 1.63 9.36 -14.19
CA VAL A 166 2.83 8.50 -14.23
C VAL A 166 3.83 8.91 -13.15
N SER A 167 4.11 10.21 -13.01
CA SER A 167 5.05 10.71 -11.99
C SER A 167 4.64 10.31 -10.58
N SER A 168 3.38 10.60 -10.18
CA SER A 168 2.88 10.25 -8.84
C SER A 168 2.88 8.74 -8.58
N SER A 169 2.57 7.94 -9.60
CA SER A 169 2.53 6.48 -9.49
C SER A 169 3.91 5.85 -9.27
N PHE A 170 4.96 6.45 -9.83
CA PHE A 170 6.33 5.97 -9.65
C PHE A 170 7.04 6.56 -8.42
N MET A 171 6.72 7.81 -8.03
CA MET A 171 7.28 8.44 -6.81
C MET A 171 6.57 8.02 -5.52
N GLY A 172 5.40 7.40 -5.61
CA GLY A 172 4.64 6.88 -4.47
C GLY A 172 4.43 5.37 -4.56
N PRO A 173 3.39 4.87 -5.23
CA PRO A 173 3.03 3.46 -5.29
C PRO A 173 4.17 2.51 -5.67
N PHE A 174 5.01 2.83 -6.67
CA PHE A 174 6.14 1.95 -7.03
C PHE A 174 7.12 1.78 -5.86
N GLU A 175 7.58 2.88 -5.26
CA GLU A 175 8.56 2.86 -4.16
C GLU A 175 7.98 2.19 -2.92
N TRP A 176 6.78 2.58 -2.50
CA TRP A 176 6.07 1.95 -1.40
C TRP A 176 5.77 0.48 -1.67
N GLY A 177 5.51 0.14 -2.93
CA GLY A 177 5.28 -1.23 -3.36
C GLY A 177 6.45 -2.17 -3.08
N LEU A 178 7.69 -1.65 -3.12
CA LEU A 178 8.89 -2.40 -2.77
C LEU A 178 8.95 -2.66 -1.27
N ILE A 179 8.62 -1.65 -0.46
CA ILE A 179 8.58 -1.74 1.01
C ILE A 179 7.49 -2.73 1.45
N PHE A 180 6.29 -2.62 0.89
CA PHE A 180 5.17 -3.53 1.17
C PHE A 180 5.51 -4.97 0.74
N GLY A 181 6.11 -5.13 -0.44
CA GLY A 181 6.60 -6.42 -0.91
C GLY A 181 7.64 -7.02 0.05
N LEU A 182 8.61 -6.23 0.51
CA LEU A 182 9.61 -6.69 1.48
C LEU A 182 8.95 -7.09 2.80
N GLY A 183 7.95 -6.32 3.27
CA GLY A 183 7.13 -6.65 4.42
C GLY A 183 6.41 -8.00 4.25
N THR A 184 5.91 -8.32 3.06
CA THR A 184 5.30 -9.63 2.78
C THR A 184 6.33 -10.76 2.86
N VAL A 185 7.51 -10.57 2.26
CA VAL A 185 8.57 -11.57 2.26
C VAL A 185 9.10 -11.81 3.67
N ALA A 186 9.42 -10.76 4.42
CA ALA A 186 9.88 -10.83 5.80
C ALA A 186 8.81 -11.35 6.77
N GLY A 187 7.55 -11.00 6.50
CA GLY A 187 6.39 -11.42 7.26
C GLY A 187 5.92 -12.85 6.96
N ASN A 188 6.44 -13.50 5.92
CA ASN A 188 5.92 -14.77 5.38
C ASN A 188 4.39 -14.77 5.28
N GLY A 189 3.88 -13.80 4.52
CA GLY A 189 2.45 -13.52 4.35
C GLY A 189 2.15 -12.02 4.42
N ILE A 190 0.96 -11.63 3.99
CA ILE A 190 0.62 -10.21 3.75
C ILE A 190 0.31 -9.38 5.00
N ALA A 191 0.19 -9.99 6.18
CA ALA A 191 -0.25 -9.26 7.39
C ALA A 191 0.68 -8.09 7.76
N LEU A 192 2.01 -8.31 7.67
CA LEU A 192 3.00 -7.27 7.95
C LEU A 192 2.92 -6.14 6.92
N SER A 193 2.80 -6.47 5.63
CA SER A 193 2.70 -5.46 4.58
C SER A 193 1.39 -4.67 4.64
N THR A 194 0.26 -5.32 4.95
CA THR A 194 -1.02 -4.63 5.16
C THR A 194 -0.93 -3.64 6.31
N GLY A 195 -0.20 -3.97 7.39
CA GLY A 195 0.03 -3.05 8.50
C GLY A 195 0.85 -1.83 8.08
N ILE A 196 1.96 -2.04 7.35
CA ILE A 196 2.82 -0.95 6.85
C ILE A 196 2.03 -0.05 5.89
N HIS A 197 1.27 -0.65 4.98
CA HIS A 197 0.45 0.06 4.02
C HIS A 197 -0.67 0.85 4.70
N TYR A 198 -1.41 0.23 5.61
CA TYR A 198 -2.41 0.96 6.41
C TYR A 198 -1.79 2.12 7.18
N ALA A 199 -0.59 1.95 7.76
CA ALA A 199 0.11 3.04 8.43
C ALA A 199 0.57 4.17 7.49
N ALA A 200 0.93 3.88 6.24
CA ALA A 200 1.17 4.90 5.22
C ALA A 200 -0.09 5.74 4.96
N ASN A 201 -1.22 5.08 4.74
CA ASN A 201 -2.50 5.76 4.53
C ASN A 201 -2.96 6.52 5.79
N LEU A 202 -2.77 5.93 6.97
CA LEU A 202 -3.09 6.53 8.26
C LEU A 202 -2.26 7.79 8.51
N THR A 203 -0.95 7.72 8.32
CA THR A 203 -0.05 8.85 8.58
C THR A 203 -0.35 10.00 7.62
N THR A 204 -0.58 9.72 6.34
CA THR A 204 -1.02 10.76 5.39
C THR A 204 -2.36 11.36 5.78
N SER A 205 -3.33 10.52 6.21
CA SER A 205 -4.66 10.99 6.64
C SER A 205 -4.64 11.79 7.94
N ALA A 206 -3.59 11.66 8.76
CA ALA A 206 -3.43 12.44 9.98
C ALA A 206 -3.29 13.95 9.71
N PHE A 207 -2.87 14.31 8.49
CA PHE A 207 -2.76 15.68 8.01
C PHE A 207 -3.90 15.97 7.03
N GLY A 208 -4.66 17.04 7.26
CA GLY A 208 -5.82 17.36 6.41
C GLY A 208 -6.17 18.85 6.42
N ALA A 209 -7.22 19.20 5.68
CA ALA A 209 -7.79 20.54 5.69
C ALA A 209 -8.76 20.73 6.86
N ALA A 210 -9.03 21.98 7.22
CA ALA A 210 -10.06 22.32 8.20
C ALA A 210 -11.42 21.69 7.83
N GLY A 211 -12.16 21.22 8.84
CA GLY A 211 -13.45 20.53 8.64
C GLY A 211 -13.35 19.02 8.38
N THR A 212 -12.14 18.46 8.35
CA THR A 212 -11.92 17.00 8.29
C THR A 212 -11.74 16.39 9.68
N THR A 213 -11.73 15.05 9.76
CA THR A 213 -11.42 14.29 10.99
C THR A 213 -9.92 14.06 11.18
N SER A 214 -9.05 14.68 10.38
CA SER A 214 -7.59 14.60 10.54
C SER A 214 -7.14 15.14 11.90
N LEU A 215 -6.02 14.63 12.43
CA LEU A 215 -5.49 15.07 13.74
C LEU A 215 -4.85 16.45 13.66
N LEU A 216 -4.25 16.76 12.50
CA LEU A 216 -3.50 17.96 12.24
C LEU A 216 -4.08 18.66 11.02
N ILE A 217 -4.28 19.97 11.13
CA ILE A 217 -4.69 20.82 10.01
C ILE A 217 -3.44 21.39 9.36
N VAL A 218 -3.35 21.28 8.04
CA VAL A 218 -2.25 21.85 7.25
C VAL A 218 -2.73 23.14 6.60
N ASN A 219 -2.18 24.26 7.06
CA ASN A 219 -2.45 25.59 6.54
C ASN A 219 -1.35 25.96 5.52
N SER A 220 -1.71 25.99 4.24
CA SER A 220 -0.83 26.51 3.20
C SER A 220 -1.01 28.02 3.10
N HIS A 221 -0.17 28.81 3.79
CA HIS A 221 -0.11 30.24 3.51
C HIS A 221 0.49 30.46 2.12
N GLY A 222 -0.27 31.09 1.22
CA GLY A 222 0.21 31.45 -0.10
C GLY A 222 1.43 32.36 -0.02
N THR A 223 2.54 31.90 -0.62
CA THR A 223 3.68 32.67 -1.21
C THR A 223 4.97 31.84 -1.28
N HIS A 224 5.06 30.70 -0.59
CA HIS A 224 6.14 29.75 -0.85
C HIS A 224 5.76 28.88 -2.04
N ALA A 225 6.62 28.87 -3.07
CA ALA A 225 6.44 28.00 -4.23
C ALA A 225 6.13 26.57 -3.72
N PRO A 226 5.20 25.84 -4.36
CA PRO A 226 4.92 24.44 -3.97
C PRO A 226 6.27 23.76 -3.82
N ALA A 227 6.51 23.07 -2.69
CA ALA A 227 7.76 22.38 -2.38
C ALA A 227 8.38 21.91 -3.69
N ASN A 228 9.43 22.60 -4.13
CA ASN A 228 9.91 22.53 -5.50
C ASN A 228 9.97 21.05 -5.91
N ASN A 229 9.49 20.69 -7.11
CA ASN A 229 9.42 19.28 -7.54
C ASN A 229 10.74 18.51 -7.24
N HIS A 230 11.86 19.20 -7.22
CA HIS A 230 13.17 18.73 -6.75
C HIS A 230 13.18 18.13 -5.33
N PHE A 231 12.56 18.74 -4.32
CA PHE A 231 12.58 18.21 -2.96
C PHE A 231 11.77 16.91 -2.83
N GLN A 232 10.61 16.82 -3.47
CA GLN A 232 9.85 15.57 -3.53
C GLN A 232 10.64 14.47 -4.25
N ILE A 233 11.33 14.81 -5.36
CA ILE A 233 12.23 13.88 -6.07
C ILE A 233 13.37 13.41 -5.16
N ILE A 234 13.94 14.29 -4.33
CA ILE A 234 15.01 13.93 -3.38
C ILE A 234 14.49 12.98 -2.31
N ILE A 235 13.32 13.26 -1.71
CA ILE A 235 12.70 12.37 -0.71
C ILE A 235 12.42 11.00 -1.32
N SER A 236 11.72 10.96 -2.46
CA SER A 236 11.39 9.71 -3.17
C SER A 236 12.65 8.93 -3.57
N GLY A 237 13.63 9.61 -4.17
CA GLY A 237 14.92 9.00 -4.51
C GLY A 237 15.67 8.45 -3.29
N GLY A 238 15.63 9.18 -2.16
CA GLY A 238 16.20 8.73 -0.89
C GLY A 238 15.49 7.48 -0.34
N LEU A 239 14.16 7.47 -0.37
CA LEU A 239 13.35 6.33 0.04
C LEU A 239 13.61 5.11 -0.85
N PHE A 240 13.73 5.30 -2.16
CA PHE A 240 14.07 4.23 -3.10
C PHE A 240 15.43 3.63 -2.79
N VAL A 241 16.49 4.45 -2.64
CA VAL A 241 17.84 3.96 -2.31
C VAL A 241 17.84 3.23 -0.97
N PHE A 242 17.20 3.80 0.05
CA PHE A 242 17.04 3.16 1.36
C PHE A 242 16.35 1.80 1.25
N THR A 243 15.27 1.72 0.47
CA THR A 243 14.52 0.47 0.26
C THR A 243 15.36 -0.58 -0.46
N VAL A 244 16.13 -0.19 -1.48
CA VAL A 244 17.06 -1.11 -2.16
C VAL A 244 18.11 -1.64 -1.17
N ILE A 245 18.71 -0.78 -0.35
CA ILE A 245 19.67 -1.20 0.69
C ILE A 245 19.01 -2.19 1.66
N LEU A 246 17.78 -1.92 2.13
CA LEU A 246 17.05 -2.82 3.01
C LEU A 246 16.77 -4.19 2.36
N ILE A 247 16.38 -4.21 1.09
CA ILE A 247 16.16 -5.45 0.33
C ILE A 247 17.45 -6.26 0.23
N GLU A 248 18.56 -5.61 -0.14
CA GLU A 248 19.86 -6.28 -0.27
C GLU A 248 20.38 -6.80 1.08
N PHE A 249 20.21 -6.01 2.14
CA PHE A 249 20.52 -6.41 3.50
C PHE A 249 19.68 -7.63 3.89
N TYR A 250 18.36 -7.58 3.72
CA TYR A 250 17.46 -8.70 4.02
C TYR A 250 17.87 -9.97 3.27
N ILE A 251 18.13 -9.89 1.97
CA ILE A 251 18.54 -11.05 1.15
C ILE A 251 19.88 -11.62 1.65
N LYS A 252 20.85 -10.77 2.01
CA LYS A 252 22.16 -11.21 2.50
C LYS A 252 22.05 -11.99 3.81
N PHE A 253 21.18 -11.56 4.73
CA PHE A 253 21.03 -12.17 6.05
C PHE A 253 20.03 -13.33 6.11
N THR A 254 19.18 -13.50 5.10
CA THR A 254 18.19 -14.59 5.02
C THR A 254 18.58 -15.72 4.06
N LYS A 255 19.60 -15.53 3.21
CA LYS A 255 20.28 -16.62 2.52
C LYS A 255 21.09 -17.46 3.53
N LYS A 256 20.40 -18.40 4.19
CA LYS A 256 20.99 -19.66 4.67
C LYS A 256 20.75 -20.74 3.63
#